data_AF-A0AAN6YU76-F1
#
_entry.id   AF-A0AAN6YU76-F1
#
_cell.length_a   1.000
_cell.length_b   1.000
_cell.length_c   1.000
_cell.angle_alpha   90.00
_cell.angle_beta   90.00
_cell.angle_gamma   90.00
#
_symmetry.space_group_name_H-M   'P 1'
#
loop_
_entity.id
_entity.type
_entity.pdbx_description
1 polymer ?
#
loop_
_entity_poly.entity_id
_entity_poly.type
_entity_poly.pdbx_seq_one_letter_code
_entity_poly.pdbx_strand_id
1 'polypeptide(L)'
;MLRPLRRRAWLDLAAIFLGQPSGLSTTASLLLTAAARRSISHSFPPTYTIVIVAVAGGLIFYFSNLETVPVSGRTRFNVYGAESVRRAGEMEMRRLLYELESRGVHLLPAWDPRVARVRRVMQRLIPFSGMAGEDWEVFVVDDPRVANAFVLPGGKVFVFSGILGLTGGDSGLATVLGHEIAHNLAGHFGERLSQDIGASIVLYSLVVLGGVFGLGPLILHFFGSRFLDVAFGFPMSRLQESEADYIGLMMMAEACYDPAEAVSFWARMERATGGHEVPEWMSTHPANMNRIKKIQEWLPQAMEKRAQSDCRTTTAFADLFKRALETGQIIIVR
;
A
#
# COMPACT_ATOMS: atom_id res chain seq x y z
N MET A 1 -5.64 -51.36 -35.96
CA MET A 1 -4.26 -51.68 -36.39
C MET A 1 -3.53 -50.37 -36.71
N LEU A 2 -2.96 -49.71 -35.69
CA LEU A 2 -2.16 -48.49 -35.87
C LEU A 2 -0.68 -48.89 -35.77
N ARG A 3 -0.02 -48.99 -36.93
CA ARG A 3 1.40 -49.39 -37.05
C ARG A 3 2.35 -48.18 -36.87
N PRO A 4 3.61 -48.44 -36.47
CA PRO A 4 4.35 -47.61 -35.52
C PRO A 4 5.32 -46.66 -36.23
N LEU A 5 4.84 -45.53 -36.75
CA LEU A 5 5.72 -44.50 -37.33
C LEU A 5 6.17 -43.43 -36.33
N ARG A 6 5.59 -43.40 -35.13
CA ARG A 6 5.91 -42.38 -34.11
C ARG A 6 7.08 -42.71 -33.17
N ARG A 7 7.61 -43.94 -33.14
CA ARG A 7 8.73 -44.28 -32.22
C ARG A 7 10.13 -44.01 -32.78
N ARG A 8 10.32 -44.02 -34.11
CA ARG A 8 11.66 -43.76 -34.70
C ARG A 8 12.06 -42.28 -34.63
N ALA A 9 11.12 -41.36 -34.86
CA ALA A 9 11.41 -39.93 -34.81
C ALA A 9 11.91 -39.42 -33.45
N TRP A 10 11.50 -40.06 -32.34
CA TRP A 10 11.98 -39.72 -31.00
C TRP A 10 13.35 -40.34 -30.67
N LEU A 11 13.67 -41.50 -31.24
CA LEU A 11 14.97 -42.16 -31.05
C LEU A 11 16.08 -41.44 -31.83
N ASP A 12 15.76 -40.89 -33.00
CA ASP A 12 16.72 -40.15 -33.83
C ASP A 12 17.04 -38.76 -33.24
N LEU A 13 16.08 -38.11 -32.56
CA LEU A 13 16.31 -36.86 -31.82
C LEU A 13 17.14 -37.08 -30.53
N ALA A 14 16.99 -38.23 -29.87
CA ALA A 14 17.78 -38.58 -28.69
C ALA A 14 19.25 -38.88 -29.04
N ALA A 15 19.53 -39.43 -30.23
CA ALA A 15 20.90 -39.71 -30.68
C ALA A 15 21.70 -38.42 -30.97
N ILE A 16 21.03 -37.33 -31.38
CA ILE A 16 21.65 -36.01 -31.61
C ILE A 16 22.07 -35.36 -30.29
N PHE A 17 21.33 -35.58 -29.20
CA PHE A 17 21.67 -35.06 -27.87
C PHE A 17 22.79 -35.84 -27.17
N LEU A 18 23.10 -37.06 -27.62
CA LEU A 18 24.08 -37.96 -26.99
C LEU A 18 25.39 -38.12 -27.78
N GLY A 19 25.61 -37.35 -28.85
CA GLY A 19 26.91 -37.23 -29.50
C GLY A 19 27.50 -38.53 -30.06
N GLN A 20 26.67 -39.42 -30.62
CA GLN A 20 27.15 -40.64 -31.28
C GLN A 20 27.19 -40.46 -32.81
N PRO A 21 28.28 -40.84 -33.50
CA PRO A 21 28.43 -40.59 -34.93
C PRO A 21 27.74 -41.69 -35.75
N SER A 22 26.60 -41.40 -36.37
CA SER A 22 26.00 -42.29 -37.37
C SER A 22 26.55 -41.96 -38.77
N GLY A 23 27.26 -42.92 -39.37
CA GLY A 23 27.88 -42.85 -40.68
C GLY A 23 26.89 -42.77 -41.85
N LEU A 24 26.39 -41.58 -42.14
CA LEU A 24 25.68 -41.26 -43.38
C LEU A 24 26.58 -40.42 -44.28
N SER A 25 26.65 -40.81 -45.55
CA SER A 25 27.53 -40.25 -46.57
C SER A 25 27.31 -38.74 -46.77
N THR A 26 28.43 -38.05 -46.97
CA THR A 26 28.60 -36.59 -46.97
C THR A 26 27.72 -35.82 -47.96
N THR A 27 27.09 -36.50 -48.93
CA THR A 27 26.26 -35.86 -49.96
C THR A 27 24.77 -35.78 -49.60
N ALA A 28 24.24 -36.69 -48.79
CA ALA A 28 22.84 -36.66 -48.34
C ALA A 28 22.61 -35.64 -47.20
N SER A 29 23.62 -35.44 -46.35
CA SER A 29 23.58 -34.45 -45.27
C SER A 29 23.57 -33.01 -45.80
N LEU A 30 24.21 -32.74 -46.95
CA LEU A 30 24.30 -31.40 -47.54
C LEU A 30 22.99 -30.94 -48.21
N LEU A 31 22.24 -31.84 -48.85
CA LEU A 31 20.97 -31.51 -49.50
C LEU A 31 19.80 -31.38 -48.51
N LEU A 32 19.77 -32.18 -47.43
CA LEU A 32 18.84 -31.93 -46.32
C LEU A 32 19.16 -30.61 -45.61
N THR A 33 20.42 -30.20 -45.50
CA THR A 33 20.75 -28.92 -44.84
C THR A 33 20.34 -27.68 -45.62
N ALA A 34 20.25 -27.72 -46.96
CA ALA A 34 19.87 -26.54 -47.75
C ALA A 34 18.34 -26.32 -47.79
N ALA A 35 17.56 -27.40 -47.94
CA ALA A 35 16.09 -27.34 -47.90
C ALA A 35 15.57 -27.17 -46.47
N ALA A 36 16.18 -27.81 -45.47
CA ALA A 36 15.85 -27.57 -44.06
C ALA A 36 16.32 -26.19 -43.56
N ARG A 37 17.44 -25.63 -44.07
CA ARG A 37 17.79 -24.21 -43.81
C ARG A 37 16.80 -23.24 -44.43
N ARG A 38 16.29 -23.53 -45.63
CA ARG A 38 15.29 -22.66 -46.28
C ARG A 38 13.91 -22.72 -45.63
N SER A 39 13.60 -23.79 -44.89
CA SER A 39 12.30 -23.96 -44.24
C SER A 39 12.26 -23.46 -42.78
N ILE A 40 13.38 -22.96 -42.24
CA ILE A 40 13.44 -22.27 -40.94
C ILE A 40 14.00 -20.86 -41.17
N SER A 41 13.45 -20.15 -42.16
CA SER A 41 13.50 -18.68 -42.16
C SER A 41 12.18 -18.18 -41.57
N HIS A 42 11.93 -18.47 -40.30
CA HIS A 42 11.09 -17.56 -39.52
C HIS A 42 11.95 -16.31 -39.33
N SER A 43 11.79 -15.36 -40.25
CA SER A 43 12.42 -14.04 -40.18
C SER A 43 12.01 -13.43 -38.85
N PHE A 44 12.90 -13.48 -37.85
CA PHE A 44 12.70 -12.72 -36.65
C PHE A 44 12.49 -11.26 -37.06
N PRO A 45 11.48 -10.57 -36.51
CA PRO A 45 11.29 -9.17 -36.81
C PRO A 45 12.60 -8.43 -36.53
N PRO A 46 12.98 -7.46 -37.38
CA PRO A 46 14.22 -6.74 -37.17
C PRO A 46 14.19 -6.02 -35.82
N THR A 47 15.35 -5.88 -35.17
CA THR A 47 15.46 -5.41 -33.78
C THR A 47 14.72 -4.10 -33.52
N TYR A 48 14.69 -3.19 -34.50
CA TYR A 48 13.96 -1.92 -34.37
C TYR A 48 12.43 -2.12 -34.26
N THR A 49 11.86 -3.13 -34.93
CA THR A 49 10.43 -3.46 -34.82
C THR A 49 10.09 -3.97 -33.42
N ILE A 50 10.96 -4.81 -32.84
CA ILE A 50 10.79 -5.30 -31.47
C ILE A 50 10.83 -4.13 -30.48
N VAL A 51 11.80 -3.23 -30.63
CA VAL A 51 11.93 -2.03 -29.79
C VAL A 51 10.71 -1.13 -29.90
N ILE A 52 10.23 -0.85 -31.12
CA ILE A 52 9.05 0.00 -31.34
C ILE A 52 7.81 -0.60 -30.70
N VAL A 53 7.55 -1.90 -30.91
CA VAL A 53 6.39 -2.59 -30.32
C VAL A 53 6.48 -2.61 -28.81
N ALA A 54 7.68 -2.85 -28.25
CA ALA A 54 7.87 -2.90 -26.81
C ALA A 54 7.66 -1.52 -26.17
N VAL A 55 8.21 -0.46 -26.76
CA VAL A 55 8.01 0.93 -26.29
C VAL A 55 6.54 1.35 -26.42
N ALA A 56 5.90 1.05 -27.56
CA ALA A 56 4.48 1.34 -27.76
C ALA A 56 3.61 0.58 -26.75
N GLY A 57 3.89 -0.70 -26.52
CA GLY A 57 3.23 -1.52 -25.50
C GLY A 57 3.45 -0.99 -24.09
N GLY A 58 4.67 -0.56 -23.76
CA GLY A 58 5.00 0.07 -22.49
C GLY A 58 4.28 1.40 -22.27
N LEU A 59 4.16 2.23 -23.30
CA LEU A 59 3.35 3.47 -23.26
C LEU A 59 1.87 3.15 -23.06
N ILE A 60 1.30 2.23 -23.84
CA ILE A 60 -0.10 1.81 -23.70
C ILE A 60 -0.35 1.30 -22.29
N PHE A 61 0.52 0.44 -21.77
CA PHE A 61 0.44 -0.08 -20.41
C PHE A 61 0.52 1.02 -19.36
N TYR A 62 1.42 1.99 -19.51
CA TYR A 62 1.52 3.11 -18.59
C TYR A 62 0.22 3.92 -18.55
N PHE A 63 -0.24 4.39 -19.71
CA PHE A 63 -1.42 5.26 -19.80
C PHE A 63 -2.73 4.53 -19.49
N SER A 64 -2.82 3.22 -19.72
CA SER A 64 -4.00 2.42 -19.38
C SER A 64 -4.16 2.16 -17.88
N ASN A 65 -3.11 2.39 -17.09
CA ASN A 65 -3.08 2.18 -15.64
C ASN A 65 -2.90 3.50 -14.87
N LEU A 66 -3.26 4.63 -15.49
CA LEU A 66 -3.39 5.90 -14.79
C LEU A 66 -4.75 5.96 -14.10
N GLU A 67 -4.73 6.25 -12.80
CA GLU A 67 -5.91 6.39 -11.95
C GLU A 67 -5.91 7.76 -11.27
N THR A 68 -7.09 8.23 -10.89
CA THR A 68 -7.24 9.42 -10.04
C THR A 68 -7.36 8.98 -8.58
N VAL A 69 -6.55 9.58 -7.71
CA VAL A 69 -6.60 9.36 -6.26
C VAL A 69 -7.92 9.91 -5.71
N PRO A 70 -8.70 9.08 -4.98
CA PRO A 70 -9.89 9.56 -4.27
C PRO A 70 -9.55 10.72 -3.33
N VAL A 71 -10.49 11.65 -3.16
CA VAL A 71 -10.35 12.88 -2.32
C VAL A 71 -9.45 13.96 -2.90
N SER A 72 -8.21 13.66 -3.32
CA SER A 72 -7.27 14.69 -3.78
C SER A 72 -7.37 15.06 -5.26
N GLY A 73 -7.90 14.16 -6.10
CA GLY A 73 -7.98 14.36 -7.56
C GLY A 73 -6.64 14.22 -8.28
N ARG A 74 -5.58 13.78 -7.59
CA ARG A 74 -4.24 13.61 -8.18
C ARG A 74 -4.20 12.41 -9.12
N THR A 75 -3.58 12.55 -10.29
CA THR A 75 -3.31 11.41 -11.17
C THR A 75 -2.10 10.62 -10.68
N ARG A 76 -2.20 9.29 -10.68
CA ARG A 76 -1.12 8.36 -10.33
C ARG A 76 -1.11 7.18 -11.28
N PHE A 77 0.03 6.50 -11.35
CA PHE A 77 0.14 5.19 -12.01
C PHE A 77 -0.08 4.08 -10.97
N ASN A 78 -1.00 3.16 -11.24
CA ASN A 78 -1.30 2.04 -10.35
C ASN A 78 -1.68 0.78 -11.15
N VAL A 79 -0.92 -0.31 -10.98
CA VAL A 79 -1.18 -1.61 -11.61
C VAL A 79 -1.69 -2.66 -10.63
N TYR A 80 -1.78 -2.31 -9.35
CA TYR A 80 -2.24 -3.20 -8.30
C TYR A 80 -3.67 -2.86 -7.90
N GLY A 81 -4.58 -3.81 -8.13
CA GLY A 81 -5.96 -3.72 -7.65
C GLY A 81 -6.06 -3.85 -6.13
N ALA A 82 -7.14 -3.29 -5.57
CA ALA A 82 -7.39 -3.26 -4.12
C ALA A 82 -7.28 -4.64 -3.46
N GLU A 83 -7.82 -5.69 -4.09
CA GLU A 83 -7.76 -7.07 -3.58
C GLU A 83 -6.33 -7.62 -3.46
N SER A 84 -5.47 -7.32 -4.45
CA SER A 84 -4.07 -7.74 -4.41
C SER A 84 -3.31 -7.06 -3.28
N VAL A 85 -3.57 -5.77 -3.07
CA VAL A 85 -2.99 -4.97 -1.98
C VAL A 85 -3.52 -5.44 -0.62
N ARG A 86 -4.81 -5.79 -0.52
CA ARG A 86 -5.43 -6.38 0.67
C ARG A 86 -4.76 -7.70 1.07
N ARG A 87 -4.52 -8.60 0.12
CA ARG A 87 -3.77 -9.85 0.35
C ARG A 87 -2.32 -9.59 0.80
N ALA A 88 -1.68 -8.56 0.26
CA ALA A 88 -0.36 -8.12 0.72
C ALA A 88 -0.38 -7.72 2.19
N GLY A 89 -1.39 -6.93 2.60
CA GLY A 89 -1.60 -6.52 3.98
C GLY A 89 -1.81 -7.71 4.92
N GLU A 90 -2.60 -8.72 4.51
CA GLU A 90 -2.78 -9.95 5.30
C GLU A 90 -1.49 -10.77 5.46
N MET A 91 -0.67 -10.85 4.40
CA MET A 91 0.63 -11.52 4.47
C MET A 91 1.58 -10.79 5.42
N GLU A 92 1.63 -9.46 5.33
CA GLU A 92 2.47 -8.64 6.19
C GLU A 92 2.03 -8.72 7.65
N MET A 93 0.72 -8.68 7.92
CA MET A 93 0.18 -8.91 9.26
C MET A 93 0.68 -10.22 9.86
N ARG A 94 0.61 -11.33 9.11
CA ARG A 94 1.10 -12.64 9.58
C ARG A 94 2.62 -12.63 9.83
N ARG A 95 3.39 -11.99 8.95
CA ARG A 95 4.85 -11.83 9.12
C ARG A 95 5.18 -11.05 10.39
N LEU A 96 4.50 -9.93 10.62
CA LEU A 96 4.71 -9.08 11.80
C LEU A 96 4.34 -9.81 13.10
N LEU A 97 3.21 -10.51 13.15
CA LEU A 97 2.81 -11.27 14.34
C LEU A 97 3.85 -12.35 14.68
N TYR A 98 4.35 -13.06 13.67
CA TYR A 98 5.44 -14.03 13.85
C TYR A 98 6.74 -13.37 14.35
N GLU A 99 7.11 -12.22 13.79
CA GLU A 99 8.31 -11.49 14.23
C GLU A 99 8.19 -11.03 15.68
N LEU A 100 7.06 -10.43 16.06
CA LEU A 100 6.79 -9.98 17.42
C LEU A 100 6.89 -11.15 18.42
N GLU A 101 6.24 -12.28 18.10
CA GLU A 101 6.31 -13.49 18.90
C GLU A 101 7.75 -14.01 19.05
N SER A 102 8.51 -14.06 17.95
CA SER A 102 9.92 -14.50 17.95
C SER A 102 10.84 -13.60 18.78
N ARG A 103 10.50 -12.32 18.91
CA ARG A 103 11.24 -11.32 19.69
C ARG A 103 10.77 -11.26 21.15
N GLY A 104 9.76 -12.04 21.53
CA GLY A 104 9.14 -12.00 22.86
C GLY A 104 8.39 -10.70 23.14
N VAL A 105 7.96 -9.99 22.09
CA VAL A 105 7.13 -8.78 22.20
C VAL A 105 5.67 -9.20 22.09
N HIS A 106 4.87 -8.87 23.10
CA HIS A 106 3.50 -9.34 23.19
C HIS A 106 2.49 -8.26 22.80
N LEU A 107 1.33 -8.72 22.31
CA LEU A 107 0.16 -7.87 22.15
C LEU A 107 -0.50 -7.63 23.50
N LEU A 108 -1.01 -6.43 23.69
CA LEU A 108 -1.81 -6.09 24.86
C LEU A 108 -3.17 -6.79 24.82
N PRO A 109 -3.69 -7.24 25.98
CA PRO A 109 -4.97 -7.90 26.05
C PRO A 109 -6.11 -6.93 25.76
N ALA A 110 -7.24 -7.46 25.30
CA ALA A 110 -8.40 -6.67 24.88
C ALA A 110 -8.97 -5.73 25.96
N TRP A 111 -8.75 -6.02 27.24
CA TRP A 111 -9.18 -5.22 28.38
C TRP A 111 -8.22 -4.09 28.75
N ASP A 112 -7.01 -4.05 28.17
CA ASP A 112 -6.02 -3.01 28.48
C ASP A 112 -6.60 -1.63 28.09
N PRO A 113 -6.49 -0.61 28.97
CA PRO A 113 -7.04 0.72 28.71
C PRO A 113 -6.44 1.39 27.45
N ARG A 114 -5.20 1.06 27.07
CA ARG A 114 -4.56 1.52 25.83
C ARG A 114 -5.27 0.92 24.61
N VAL A 115 -5.61 -0.36 24.65
CA VAL A 115 -6.38 -1.04 23.58
C VAL A 115 -7.78 -0.45 23.47
N ALA A 116 -8.47 -0.27 24.60
CA ALA A 116 -9.79 0.34 24.63
C ALA A 116 -9.77 1.78 24.07
N ARG A 117 -8.72 2.55 24.35
CA ARG A 117 -8.51 3.90 23.82
C ARG A 117 -8.33 3.90 22.30
N VAL A 118 -7.43 3.06 21.77
CA VAL A 118 -7.22 2.94 20.31
C VAL A 118 -8.51 2.53 19.61
N ARG A 119 -9.22 1.52 20.12
CA ARG A 119 -10.50 1.06 19.55
C ARG A 119 -11.56 2.17 19.51
N ARG A 120 -11.70 2.94 20.59
CA ARG A 120 -12.64 4.07 20.64
C ARG A 120 -12.31 5.14 19.60
N VAL A 121 -11.03 5.45 19.39
CA VAL A 121 -10.62 6.40 18.34
C VAL A 121 -10.91 5.86 16.95
N MET A 122 -10.54 4.60 16.68
CA MET A 122 -10.84 3.94 15.41
C MET A 122 -12.35 3.92 15.11
N GLN A 123 -13.18 3.55 16.08
CA GLN A 123 -14.65 3.52 15.93
C GLN A 123 -15.24 4.85 15.49
N ARG A 124 -14.63 5.98 15.88
CA ARG A 124 -15.06 7.31 15.46
C ARG A 124 -14.51 7.71 14.08
N LEU A 125 -13.32 7.24 13.70
CA LEU A 125 -12.71 7.55 12.40
C LEU A 125 -13.27 6.71 11.25
N ILE A 126 -13.51 5.41 11.47
CA ILE A 126 -13.89 4.44 10.42
C ILE A 126 -15.10 4.91 9.58
N PRO A 127 -16.19 5.45 10.15
CA PRO A 127 -17.34 5.90 9.35
C PRO A 127 -16.99 6.99 8.32
N PHE A 128 -15.98 7.81 8.59
CA PHE A 128 -15.54 8.91 7.72
C PHE A 128 -14.34 8.52 6.83
N SER A 129 -13.85 7.29 6.96
CA SER A 129 -12.70 6.79 6.18
C SER A 129 -13.04 6.43 4.74
N GLY A 130 -14.32 6.28 4.39
CA GLY A 130 -14.72 5.67 3.12
C GLY A 130 -14.44 4.16 3.03
N MET A 131 -13.97 3.54 4.12
CA MET A 131 -13.56 2.13 4.20
C MET A 131 -14.32 1.35 5.29
N ALA A 132 -15.60 1.70 5.52
CA ALA A 132 -16.43 1.06 6.55
C ALA A 132 -16.70 -0.44 6.30
N GLY A 133 -16.51 -0.92 5.06
CA GLY A 133 -16.67 -2.33 4.69
C GLY A 133 -15.42 -3.19 4.89
N GLU A 134 -14.31 -2.62 5.36
CA GLU A 134 -13.08 -3.36 5.67
C GLU A 134 -13.19 -4.13 7.00
N ASP A 135 -12.40 -5.19 7.13
CA ASP A 135 -12.41 -6.06 8.31
C ASP A 135 -11.42 -5.53 9.36
N TRP A 136 -11.87 -4.53 10.12
CA TRP A 136 -11.01 -3.77 11.04
C TRP A 136 -10.56 -4.58 12.26
N GLU A 137 -9.25 -4.76 12.40
CA GLU A 137 -8.62 -5.42 13.54
C GLU A 137 -7.58 -4.51 14.18
N VAL A 138 -7.60 -4.42 15.52
CA VAL A 138 -6.70 -3.54 16.28
C VAL A 138 -5.74 -4.38 17.12
N PHE A 139 -4.45 -4.24 16.83
CA PHE A 139 -3.33 -4.83 17.52
C PHE A 139 -2.53 -3.73 18.23
N VAL A 140 -2.52 -3.72 19.56
CA VAL A 140 -1.64 -2.81 20.31
C VAL A 140 -0.47 -3.61 20.84
N VAL A 141 0.73 -3.24 20.42
CA VAL A 141 1.99 -3.91 20.73
C VAL A 141 2.57 -3.30 22.00
N ASP A 142 2.90 -4.13 22.99
CA ASP A 142 3.51 -3.70 24.24
C ASP A 142 5.01 -3.44 24.10
N ASP A 143 5.37 -2.45 23.27
CA ASP A 143 6.73 -1.94 23.21
C ASP A 143 6.73 -0.43 23.47
N PRO A 144 7.07 0.03 24.69
CA PRO A 144 7.11 1.45 25.01
C PRO A 144 8.32 2.16 24.40
N ARG A 145 9.30 1.43 23.88
CA ARG A 145 10.51 2.00 23.26
C ARG A 145 10.27 2.36 21.80
N VAL A 146 9.31 1.70 21.15
CA VAL A 146 8.99 1.92 19.74
C VAL A 146 7.84 2.92 19.62
N ALA A 147 8.13 4.12 19.14
CA ALA A 147 7.13 5.10 18.78
C ALA A 147 6.71 4.91 17.31
N ASN A 148 5.78 3.97 17.09
CA ASN A 148 5.22 3.68 15.78
C ASN A 148 3.73 3.31 15.83
N ALA A 149 3.06 3.46 14.70
CA ALA A 149 1.75 2.92 14.39
C ALA A 149 1.67 2.74 12.86
N PHE A 150 0.77 1.90 12.38
CA PHE A 150 0.46 1.85 10.95
C PHE A 150 -0.88 1.15 10.72
N VAL A 151 -1.49 1.40 9.57
CA VAL A 151 -2.66 0.64 9.11
C VAL A 151 -2.28 -0.09 7.83
N LEU A 152 -2.28 -1.42 7.88
CA LEU A 152 -2.12 -2.23 6.69
C LEU A 152 -3.45 -2.31 5.91
N PRO A 153 -3.37 -2.49 4.58
CA PRO A 153 -4.53 -2.79 3.74
C PRO A 153 -5.36 -3.94 4.30
N GLY A 154 -6.69 -3.84 4.21
CA GLY A 154 -7.61 -4.78 4.84
C GLY A 154 -7.96 -4.44 6.29
N GLY A 155 -7.68 -3.22 6.74
CA GLY A 155 -8.12 -2.71 8.05
C GLY A 155 -7.30 -3.21 9.24
N LYS A 156 -6.05 -3.63 9.06
CA LYS A 156 -5.22 -4.17 10.15
C LYS A 156 -4.40 -3.05 10.78
N VAL A 157 -4.81 -2.63 11.98
CA VAL A 157 -4.24 -1.50 12.71
C VAL A 157 -3.19 -2.00 13.71
N PHE A 158 -1.97 -1.51 13.61
CA PHE A 158 -0.91 -1.75 14.58
C PHE A 158 -0.55 -0.45 15.30
N VAL A 159 -0.50 -0.49 16.63
CA VAL A 159 -0.08 0.65 17.45
C VAL A 159 0.93 0.18 18.48
N PHE A 160 2.16 0.70 18.42
CA PHE A 160 3.18 0.41 19.43
C PHE A 160 2.98 1.35 20.61
N SER A 161 3.00 0.81 21.83
CA SER A 161 2.64 1.60 23.02
C SER A 161 3.51 2.85 23.23
N GLY A 162 4.74 2.88 22.70
CA GLY A 162 5.62 4.05 22.75
C GLY A 162 5.05 5.29 22.06
N ILE A 163 4.26 5.15 20.98
CA ILE A 163 3.69 6.32 20.29
C ILE A 163 2.57 6.98 21.11
N LEU A 164 1.90 6.22 21.98
CA LEU A 164 0.75 6.70 22.74
C LEU A 164 1.12 7.84 23.69
N GLY A 165 2.35 7.86 24.21
CA GLY A 165 2.88 8.96 25.03
C GLY A 165 3.03 10.27 24.26
N LEU A 166 3.31 10.20 22.95
CA LEU A 166 3.49 11.37 22.08
C LEU A 166 2.15 11.94 21.60
N THR A 167 1.09 11.15 21.63
CA THR A 167 -0.25 11.59 21.18
C THR A 167 -0.81 12.75 22.01
N GLY A 168 -0.50 12.84 23.31
CA GLY A 168 -1.02 13.90 24.19
C GLY A 168 -2.53 13.88 24.45
N GLY A 169 -3.29 12.96 23.83
CA GLY A 169 -4.74 12.86 23.98
C GLY A 169 -5.40 12.13 22.81
N ASP A 170 -6.72 11.91 22.87
CA ASP A 170 -7.45 11.17 21.84
C ASP A 170 -7.42 11.88 20.48
N SER A 171 -7.43 13.22 20.46
CA SER A 171 -7.29 13.99 19.21
C SER A 171 -5.92 13.81 18.56
N GLY A 172 -4.83 13.79 19.34
CA GLY A 172 -3.51 13.51 18.77
C GLY A 172 -3.33 12.04 18.35
N LEU A 173 -4.01 11.10 19.00
CA LEU A 173 -4.09 9.72 18.51
C LEU A 173 -4.91 9.64 17.22
N ALA A 174 -5.97 10.46 17.09
CA ALA A 174 -6.75 10.58 15.87
C ALA A 174 -5.94 11.20 14.73
N THR A 175 -4.99 12.11 15.00
CA THR A 175 -4.04 12.59 13.99
C THR A 175 -3.21 11.43 13.43
N VAL A 176 -2.62 10.60 14.29
CA VAL A 176 -1.82 9.43 13.88
C VAL A 176 -2.66 8.44 13.09
N LEU A 177 -3.78 8.00 13.65
CA LEU A 177 -4.61 6.96 13.01
C LEU A 177 -5.32 7.48 11.75
N GLY A 178 -5.78 8.74 11.74
CA GLY A 178 -6.37 9.36 10.57
C GLY A 178 -5.38 9.46 9.40
N HIS A 179 -4.12 9.76 9.69
CA HIS A 179 -3.02 9.74 8.71
C HIS A 179 -2.80 8.34 8.12
N GLU A 180 -2.76 7.30 8.94
CA GLU A 180 -2.58 5.92 8.47
C GLU A 180 -3.76 5.39 7.66
N ILE A 181 -4.98 5.71 8.07
CA ILE A 181 -6.18 5.38 7.31
C ILE A 181 -6.16 6.13 5.97
N ALA A 182 -5.69 7.37 5.95
CA ALA A 182 -5.56 8.15 4.72
C ALA A 182 -4.58 7.54 3.71
N HIS A 183 -3.47 6.91 4.16
CA HIS A 183 -2.59 6.15 3.26
C HIS A 183 -3.32 5.01 2.54
N ASN A 184 -4.23 4.33 3.22
CA ASN A 184 -5.04 3.26 2.64
C ASN A 184 -6.12 3.82 1.71
N LEU A 185 -6.86 4.84 2.13
CA LEU A 185 -7.90 5.49 1.34
C LEU A 185 -7.34 6.07 0.03
N ALA A 186 -6.19 6.75 0.11
CA ALA A 186 -5.50 7.29 -1.05
C ALA A 186 -4.73 6.21 -1.83
N GLY A 187 -4.77 4.94 -1.41
CA GLY A 187 -4.16 3.78 -2.06
C GLY A 187 -2.65 3.86 -2.23
N HIS A 188 -1.93 4.51 -1.32
CA HIS A 188 -0.49 4.77 -1.44
C HIS A 188 0.36 3.49 -1.53
N PHE A 189 -0.07 2.40 -0.90
CA PHE A 189 0.62 1.11 -0.97
C PHE A 189 0.65 0.54 -2.39
N GLY A 190 -0.50 0.53 -3.09
CA GLY A 190 -0.59 0.07 -4.48
C GLY A 190 0.18 0.97 -5.43
N GLU A 191 0.11 2.29 -5.23
CA GLU A 191 0.89 3.25 -6.01
C GLU A 191 2.39 3.03 -5.85
N ARG A 192 2.87 2.83 -4.62
CA ARG A 192 4.29 2.60 -4.35
C ARG A 192 4.77 1.29 -4.97
N LEU A 193 4.01 0.22 -4.79
CA LEU A 193 4.29 -1.06 -5.45
C LEU A 193 4.38 -0.90 -6.97
N SER A 194 3.53 -0.04 -7.55
CA SER A 194 3.55 0.27 -8.98
C SER A 194 4.76 1.10 -9.40
N GLN A 195 5.23 2.01 -8.55
CA GLN A 195 6.45 2.80 -8.78
C GLN A 195 7.71 1.90 -8.83
N ASP A 196 7.78 0.86 -8.00
CA ASP A 196 8.89 -0.10 -7.99
C ASP A 196 8.94 -0.98 -9.25
N ILE A 197 7.78 -1.33 -9.81
CA ILE A 197 7.71 -2.03 -11.11
C ILE A 197 8.30 -1.19 -12.26
N GLY A 198 8.30 0.14 -12.18
CA GLY A 198 8.82 0.92 -13.30
C GLY A 198 8.91 2.43 -13.12
N ALA A 199 10.04 2.87 -12.58
CA ALA A 199 10.57 4.19 -12.91
C ALA A 199 11.08 4.30 -14.38
N SER A 200 11.02 3.22 -15.18
CA SER A 200 11.49 3.25 -16.58
C SER A 200 10.55 2.51 -17.53
N ILE A 201 10.21 3.18 -18.63
CA ILE A 201 9.41 2.63 -19.73
C ILE A 201 10.06 1.41 -20.41
N VAL A 202 11.38 1.30 -20.27
CA VAL A 202 12.20 0.18 -20.72
C VAL A 202 11.81 -1.11 -19.98
N LEU A 203 11.48 -1.03 -18.70
CA LEU A 203 11.11 -2.20 -17.92
C LEU A 203 9.68 -2.67 -18.21
N TYR A 204 8.73 -1.74 -18.45
CA TYR A 204 7.40 -2.10 -18.96
C TYR A 204 7.48 -2.79 -20.32
N SER A 205 8.36 -2.29 -21.19
CA SER A 205 8.67 -2.91 -22.48
C SER A 205 9.18 -4.35 -22.29
N LEU A 206 10.01 -4.61 -21.28
CA LEU A 206 10.51 -5.94 -20.94
C LEU A 206 9.45 -6.86 -20.30
N VAL A 207 8.49 -6.33 -19.54
CA VAL A 207 7.35 -7.11 -19.02
C VAL A 207 6.45 -7.57 -20.17
N VAL A 208 6.15 -6.68 -21.12
CA VAL A 208 5.40 -7.03 -22.33
C VAL A 208 6.15 -8.07 -23.16
N LEU A 209 7.46 -7.87 -23.38
CA LEU A 209 8.30 -8.86 -24.06
C LEU A 209 8.38 -10.17 -23.25
N GLY A 210 8.43 -10.12 -21.92
CA GLY A 210 8.44 -11.28 -21.05
C GLY A 210 7.14 -12.09 -21.10
N GLY A 211 5.99 -11.43 -21.26
CA GLY A 211 4.72 -12.12 -21.54
C GLY A 211 4.72 -12.84 -22.90
N VAL A 212 5.31 -12.21 -23.92
CA VAL A 212 5.45 -12.79 -25.27
C VAL A 212 6.47 -13.94 -25.30
N PHE A 213 7.56 -13.85 -24.54
CA PHE A 213 8.68 -14.80 -24.54
C PHE A 213 8.68 -15.77 -23.34
N GLY A 214 7.66 -15.75 -22.48
CA GLY A 214 7.53 -16.67 -21.35
C GLY A 214 8.48 -16.41 -20.17
N LEU A 215 8.98 -15.18 -20.01
CA LEU A 215 9.85 -14.75 -18.89
C LEU A 215 9.08 -14.39 -17.61
N GLY A 216 7.76 -14.64 -17.56
CA GLY A 216 6.91 -14.35 -16.39
C GLY A 216 7.45 -14.85 -15.05
N PRO A 217 7.99 -16.09 -14.94
CA PRO A 217 8.57 -16.58 -13.69
C PRO A 217 9.80 -15.79 -13.22
N LEU A 218 10.60 -15.26 -14.15
CA LEU A 218 11.78 -14.45 -13.84
C LEU A 218 11.36 -13.09 -13.28
N ILE A 219 10.36 -12.46 -13.89
CA ILE A 219 9.76 -11.22 -13.41
C ILE A 219 9.18 -11.43 -12.00
N LEU A 220 8.40 -12.48 -11.79
CA LEU A 220 7.84 -12.79 -10.47
C LEU A 220 8.91 -13.06 -9.41
N HIS A 221 10.03 -13.72 -9.77
CA HIS A 221 11.14 -13.98 -8.86
C HIS A 221 11.86 -12.69 -8.41
N PHE A 222 12.15 -11.79 -9.34
CA PHE A 222 12.86 -10.53 -9.05
C PHE A 222 12.01 -9.52 -8.29
N PHE A 223 10.74 -9.38 -8.65
CA PHE A 223 9.85 -8.39 -8.03
C PHE A 223 9.06 -8.95 -6.84
N GLY A 224 8.80 -10.26 -6.81
CA GLY A 224 7.99 -10.89 -5.76
C GLY A 224 8.70 -11.03 -4.41
N SER A 225 10.03 -11.18 -4.39
CA SER A 225 10.80 -11.41 -3.16
C SER A 225 10.92 -10.17 -2.26
N ARG A 226 10.86 -8.96 -2.84
CA ARG A 226 10.89 -7.68 -2.10
C ARG A 226 9.52 -7.01 -1.99
N PHE A 227 8.48 -7.67 -2.48
CA PHE A 227 7.15 -7.10 -2.62
C PHE A 227 6.62 -6.49 -1.31
N LEU A 228 6.74 -7.20 -0.19
CA LEU A 228 6.29 -6.71 1.12
C LEU A 228 7.18 -5.57 1.64
N ASP A 229 8.50 -5.67 1.47
CA ASP A 229 9.44 -4.62 1.92
C ASP A 229 9.24 -3.31 1.12
N VAL A 230 8.94 -3.41 -0.18
CA VAL A 230 8.57 -2.26 -1.01
C VAL A 230 7.24 -1.67 -0.54
N ALA A 231 6.22 -2.50 -0.35
CA ALA A 231 4.89 -2.04 0.06
C ALA A 231 4.95 -1.31 1.41
N PHE A 232 5.59 -1.92 2.41
CA PHE A 232 5.44 -1.53 3.82
C PHE A 232 6.72 -1.03 4.49
N GLY A 233 7.90 -1.43 4.01
CA GLY A 233 9.19 -1.09 4.62
C GLY A 233 9.83 0.20 4.11
N PHE A 234 9.47 0.68 2.91
CA PHE A 234 10.06 1.90 2.34
C PHE A 234 9.39 3.19 2.85
N PRO A 235 10.08 4.34 2.80
CA PRO A 235 9.50 5.61 3.20
C PRO A 235 8.51 6.15 2.16
N MET A 236 7.46 6.82 2.61
CA MET A 236 6.46 7.43 1.72
C MET A 236 7.01 8.68 1.05
N SER A 237 6.54 8.96 -0.18
CA SER A 237 6.96 10.17 -0.88
C SER A 237 6.40 11.41 -0.18
N ARG A 238 7.09 12.56 -0.30
CA ARG A 238 6.64 13.84 0.29
C ARG A 238 5.23 14.26 -0.15
N LEU A 239 4.81 13.84 -1.34
CA LEU A 239 3.48 14.12 -1.89
C LEU A 239 2.43 13.24 -1.21
N GLN A 240 2.66 11.94 -1.11
CA GLN A 240 1.79 10.99 -0.41
C GLN A 240 1.63 11.33 1.06
N GLU A 241 2.72 11.72 1.72
CA GLU A 241 2.70 12.18 3.10
C GLU A 241 1.84 13.44 3.28
N SER A 242 2.00 14.43 2.40
CA SER A 242 1.18 15.65 2.44
C SER A 242 -0.30 15.39 2.13
N GLU A 243 -0.59 14.40 1.29
CA GLU A 243 -1.93 13.97 0.94
C GLU A 243 -2.60 13.25 2.12
N ALA A 244 -1.86 12.34 2.78
CA ALA A 244 -2.30 11.67 4.00
C ALA A 244 -2.52 12.65 5.16
N ASP A 245 -1.63 13.63 5.35
CA ASP A 245 -1.78 14.70 6.35
C ASP A 245 -3.10 15.46 6.14
N TYR A 246 -3.41 15.86 4.90
CA TYR A 246 -4.63 16.61 4.57
C TYR A 246 -5.89 15.77 4.78
N ILE A 247 -5.93 14.56 4.20
CA ILE A 247 -7.09 13.66 4.30
C ILE A 247 -7.33 13.26 5.76
N GLY A 248 -6.27 12.91 6.50
CA GLY A 248 -6.33 12.56 7.91
C GLY A 248 -6.83 13.72 8.78
N LEU A 249 -6.38 14.96 8.49
CA LEU A 249 -6.86 16.16 9.18
C LEU A 249 -8.36 16.41 8.96
N MET A 250 -8.86 16.23 7.74
CA MET A 250 -10.28 16.36 7.44
C MET A 250 -11.10 15.23 8.07
N MET A 251 -10.59 13.99 8.02
CA MET A 251 -11.23 12.83 8.64
C MET A 251 -11.35 12.99 10.16
N MET A 252 -10.29 13.44 10.84
CA MET A 252 -10.35 13.67 12.29
C MET A 252 -11.31 14.82 12.65
N ALA A 253 -11.39 15.84 11.80
CA ALA A 253 -12.36 16.93 11.96
C ALA A 253 -13.80 16.42 11.88
N GLU A 254 -14.11 15.60 10.88
CA GLU A 254 -15.43 14.96 10.69
C GLU A 254 -15.77 14.00 11.84
N ALA A 255 -14.77 13.27 12.32
CA ALA A 255 -14.88 12.40 13.49
C ALA A 255 -14.95 13.16 14.82
N CYS A 256 -15.03 14.50 14.78
CA CYS A 256 -15.21 15.39 15.94
C CYS A 256 -14.03 15.43 16.90
N TYR A 257 -12.82 15.16 16.41
CA TYR A 257 -11.57 15.45 17.09
C TYR A 257 -11.11 16.88 16.82
N ASP A 258 -10.24 17.42 17.68
CA ASP A 258 -9.71 18.76 17.52
C ASP A 258 -8.57 18.78 16.49
N PRO A 259 -8.75 19.39 15.30
CA PRO A 259 -7.71 19.42 14.27
C PRO A 259 -6.47 20.22 14.70
N ALA A 260 -6.61 21.13 15.67
CA ALA A 260 -5.47 21.89 16.19
C ALA A 260 -4.45 21.00 16.91
N GLU A 261 -4.88 19.86 17.46
CA GLU A 261 -3.97 18.89 18.09
C GLU A 261 -3.00 18.24 17.11
N ALA A 262 -3.28 18.26 15.81
CA ALA A 262 -2.33 17.78 14.81
C ALA A 262 -1.03 18.61 14.83
N VAL A 263 -1.13 19.94 14.98
CA VAL A 263 0.03 20.83 15.12
C VAL A 263 0.82 20.49 16.38
N SER A 264 0.13 20.30 17.50
CA SER A 264 0.77 19.98 18.77
C SER A 264 1.43 18.60 18.76
N PHE A 265 0.81 17.60 18.11
CA PHE A 265 1.38 16.27 17.92
C PHE A 265 2.69 16.34 17.14
N TRP A 266 2.71 17.01 15.98
CA TRP A 266 3.93 17.12 15.18
C TRP A 266 5.04 17.89 15.90
N ALA A 267 4.69 18.93 16.67
CA ALA A 267 5.67 19.61 17.52
C ALA A 267 6.21 18.71 18.65
N ARG A 268 5.43 17.74 19.16
CA ARG A 268 5.91 16.72 20.10
C ARG A 268 6.84 15.72 19.41
N MET A 269 6.51 15.30 18.19
CA MET A 269 7.36 14.43 17.38
C MET A 269 8.71 15.06 17.04
N GLU A 270 8.74 16.32 16.61
CA GLU A 270 9.97 17.06 16.31
C GLU A 270 10.89 17.22 17.54
N ARG A 271 10.30 17.39 18.72
CA ARG A 271 11.08 17.43 19.97
C ARG A 271 11.63 16.07 20.36
N ALA A 272 10.90 14.98 20.07
CA ALA A 272 11.35 13.63 20.33
C ALA A 272 12.54 13.23 19.42
N THR A 273 12.55 13.67 18.16
CA THR A 273 13.68 13.44 17.22
C THR A 273 14.96 14.21 17.58
N GLY A 274 14.87 15.33 18.31
CA GLY A 274 16.02 16.14 18.71
C GLY A 274 16.95 15.49 19.75
N GLY A 275 16.57 14.32 20.30
CA GLY A 275 17.32 13.57 21.31
C GLY A 275 17.81 12.22 20.79
N HIS A 276 18.83 12.23 19.91
CA HIS A 276 19.65 11.08 19.47
C HIS A 276 18.97 9.86 18.79
N GLU A 277 17.70 9.55 19.03
CA GLU A 277 16.97 8.47 18.34
C GLU A 277 15.76 9.00 17.59
N VAL A 278 15.73 8.78 16.28
CA VAL A 278 14.59 9.13 15.43
C VAL A 278 13.47 8.12 15.72
N PRO A 279 12.25 8.55 16.11
CA PRO A 279 11.11 7.65 16.27
C PRO A 279 10.90 6.81 15.02
N GLU A 280 10.63 5.52 15.18
CA GLU A 280 10.45 4.59 14.06
C GLU A 280 9.37 5.05 13.05
N TRP A 281 8.30 5.68 13.54
CA TRP A 281 7.30 6.33 12.69
C TRP A 281 7.92 7.32 11.68
N MET A 282 8.94 8.07 12.08
CA MET A 282 9.59 9.06 11.22
C MET A 282 10.51 8.41 10.17
N SER A 283 10.89 7.15 10.35
CA SER A 283 11.65 6.38 9.36
C SER A 283 10.76 6.00 8.16
N THR A 284 9.50 5.63 8.40
CA THR A 284 8.52 5.28 7.36
C THR A 284 7.73 6.50 6.85
N HIS A 285 7.52 7.50 7.71
CA HIS A 285 6.80 8.75 7.44
C HIS A 285 7.71 9.98 7.64
N PRO A 286 8.71 10.17 6.76
CA PRO A 286 9.67 11.26 6.92
C PRO A 286 8.94 12.61 6.96
N ALA A 287 9.23 13.41 7.98
CA ALA A 287 8.65 14.75 8.08
C ALA A 287 9.02 15.57 6.84
N ASN A 288 7.98 16.09 6.18
CA ASN A 288 8.19 17.16 5.23
C ASN A 288 8.61 18.41 6.02
N MET A 289 9.65 19.14 5.60
CA MET A 289 10.13 20.35 6.28
C MET A 289 9.05 21.42 6.50
N ASN A 290 7.89 21.28 5.85
CA ASN A 290 6.73 22.16 5.97
C ASN A 290 5.45 21.46 6.47
N ARG A 291 5.51 20.30 7.12
CA ARG A 291 4.29 19.58 7.56
C ARG A 291 3.43 20.41 8.51
N ILE A 292 4.02 20.93 9.59
CA ILE A 292 3.32 21.81 10.54
C ILE A 292 2.73 23.02 9.81
N LYS A 293 3.50 23.65 8.92
CA LYS A 293 3.05 24.81 8.15
C LYS A 293 1.83 24.49 7.28
N LYS A 294 1.84 23.36 6.55
CA LYS A 294 0.71 22.93 5.73
C LYS A 294 -0.53 22.63 6.57
N ILE A 295 -0.36 21.95 7.69
CA ILE A 295 -1.47 21.67 8.62
C ILE A 295 -2.06 22.99 9.14
N GLN A 296 -1.23 23.98 9.47
CA GLN A 296 -1.69 25.32 9.85
C GLN A 296 -2.45 26.02 8.72
N GLU A 297 -2.03 25.87 7.46
CA GLU A 297 -2.73 26.41 6.29
C GLU A 297 -4.11 25.75 6.10
N TRP A 298 -4.24 24.45 6.36
CA TRP A 298 -5.51 23.71 6.26
C TRP A 298 -6.38 23.79 7.52
N LEU A 299 -5.83 24.27 8.63
CA LEU A 299 -6.52 24.29 9.92
C LEU A 299 -7.85 25.06 9.87
N PRO A 300 -7.98 26.24 9.23
CA PRO A 300 -9.28 26.91 9.10
C PRO A 300 -10.33 26.04 8.40
N GLN A 301 -9.94 25.33 7.35
CA GLN A 301 -10.83 24.43 6.61
C GLN A 301 -11.22 23.21 7.46
N ALA A 302 -10.28 22.61 8.18
CA ALA A 302 -10.57 21.49 9.07
C ALA A 302 -11.47 21.90 10.25
N MET A 303 -11.26 23.09 10.80
CA MET A 303 -12.12 23.66 11.84
C MET A 303 -13.55 23.90 11.33
N GLU A 304 -13.69 24.41 10.12
CA GLU A 304 -14.99 24.55 9.46
C GLU A 304 -15.65 23.18 9.22
N LYS A 305 -14.90 22.20 8.71
CA LYS A 305 -15.39 20.82 8.51
C LYS A 305 -15.91 20.20 9.81
N ARG A 306 -15.19 20.39 10.92
CA ARG A 306 -15.61 19.96 12.26
C ARG A 306 -16.87 20.70 12.72
N ALA A 307 -16.98 22.00 12.47
CA ALA A 307 -18.15 22.79 12.87
C ALA A 307 -19.42 22.39 12.11
N GLN A 308 -19.28 21.99 10.84
CA GLN A 308 -20.37 21.49 10.00
C GLN A 308 -20.77 20.04 10.33
N SER A 309 -19.91 19.30 11.02
CA SER A 309 -20.19 17.92 11.43
C SER A 309 -21.09 17.89 12.67
N ASP A 310 -21.85 16.81 12.87
CA ASP A 310 -22.80 16.63 13.99
C ASP A 310 -22.13 16.46 15.38
N CYS A 311 -20.91 16.96 15.52
CA CYS A 311 -20.08 16.97 16.73
C CYS A 311 -20.73 17.63 17.94
N ARG A 312 -21.81 18.38 17.72
CA ARG A 312 -22.56 19.09 18.75
C ARG A 312 -23.71 18.28 19.33
N THR A 313 -24.05 17.10 18.82
CA THR A 313 -25.24 16.35 19.28
C THR A 313 -25.23 16.02 20.77
N THR A 314 -24.07 15.77 21.38
CA THR A 314 -23.99 15.53 22.84
C THR A 314 -24.10 16.83 23.67
N THR A 315 -23.55 17.95 23.20
CA THR A 315 -23.62 19.23 23.91
C THR A 315 -24.98 19.90 23.72
N ALA A 316 -25.59 19.76 22.54
CA ALA A 316 -26.90 20.28 22.22
C ALA A 316 -27.99 19.65 23.09
N PHE A 317 -27.90 18.34 23.40
CA PHE A 317 -28.82 17.70 24.33
C PHE A 317 -28.63 18.18 25.77
N ALA A 318 -27.39 18.34 26.22
CA ALA A 318 -27.07 18.88 27.54
C ALA A 318 -27.53 20.35 27.69
N ASP A 319 -27.36 21.17 26.65
CA ASP A 319 -27.81 22.56 26.61
C ASP A 319 -29.34 22.67 26.53
N LEU A 320 -30.00 21.79 25.79
CA LEU A 320 -31.47 21.67 25.78
C LEU A 320 -32.00 21.27 27.16
N PHE A 321 -31.36 20.30 27.82
CA PHE A 321 -31.73 19.87 29.17
C PHE A 321 -31.51 20.99 30.20
N LYS A 322 -30.39 21.71 30.09
CA LYS A 322 -30.06 22.84 30.97
C LYS A 322 -31.04 24.00 30.79
N ARG A 323 -31.40 24.34 29.55
CA ARG A 323 -32.46 25.32 29.27
C ARG A 323 -33.82 24.86 29.79
N ALA A 324 -34.17 23.59 29.63
CA ALA A 324 -35.42 23.04 30.16
C ALA A 324 -35.49 23.14 31.70
N LEU A 325 -34.38 22.88 32.40
CA LEU A 325 -34.26 23.07 33.85
C LEU A 325 -34.33 24.55 34.26
N GLU A 326 -33.68 25.45 33.52
CA GLU A 326 -33.64 26.89 33.83
C GLU A 326 -34.96 27.62 33.52
N THR A 327 -35.70 27.17 32.50
CA THR A 327 -36.93 27.81 32.01
C THR A 327 -38.23 27.09 32.41
N GLY A 328 -38.13 25.90 33.01
CA GLY A 328 -39.27 25.09 33.40
C GLY A 328 -40.06 24.48 32.23
N GLN A 329 -39.54 24.52 31.00
CA GLN A 329 -40.20 23.90 29.85
C GLN A 329 -40.02 22.38 29.88
N ILE A 330 -41.14 21.65 29.95
CA ILE A 330 -41.16 20.17 29.90
C ILE A 330 -40.84 19.73 28.46
N ILE A 331 -39.73 18.99 28.29
CA ILE A 331 -39.41 18.33 27.03
C ILE A 331 -40.31 17.10 26.91
N ILE A 332 -41.35 17.17 26.06
CA ILE A 332 -42.17 16.00 25.73
C ILE A 332 -41.47 15.22 24.62
N VAL A 333 -40.91 14.06 24.97
CA VAL A 333 -40.39 13.09 24.00
C VAL A 333 -41.58 12.30 23.46
N ARG A 334 -41.85 12.41 22.15
CA ARG A 334 -42.73 11.50 21.41
C ARG A 334 -41.89 10.45 20.70
#